data_AF-J4C8P9-F1
#
_entry.id   AF-J4C8P9-F1
#
_cell.length_a   1.000
_cell.length_b   1.000
_cell.length_c   1.000
_cell.angle_alpha   90.00
_cell.angle_beta   90.00
_cell.angle_gamma   90.00
#
_symmetry.space_group_name_H-M   'P 1'
#
loop_
_entity.id
_entity.type
_entity.pdbx_description
1 polymer ?
#
loop_
_entity_poly.entity_id
_entity_poly.type
_entity_poly.pdbx_seq_one_letter_code
_entity_poly.pdbx_strand_id
1 'polypeptide(L)'
;MISVARPMLRVNHLALIIDGNRRYAKYMSIKPSEGHMKGFHKLLEIIEFSSLLGVKTVTIYGFSLQNFNRTRVEISELLNMIVEMSGEGSQLDGFTKRVRCRVRFCGDFSFLGKDIRNILNKISEDTSEFNKITLNICASYGARNEIANALKKTSSTRLFRPP
;
A
#
# COMPACT_ATOMS: atom_id res chain seq x y z
N MET A 1 8.68 -15.98 26.36
CA MET A 1 7.53 -16.15 25.45
C MET A 1 6.44 -15.19 25.89
N ILE A 2 6.16 -14.13 25.13
CA ILE A 2 5.02 -13.25 25.44
C ILE A 2 3.75 -14.02 25.07
N SER A 3 3.03 -14.50 26.07
CA SER A 3 1.67 -15.00 25.93
C SER A 3 0.78 -13.78 25.67
N VAL A 4 0.62 -13.41 24.40
CA VAL A 4 -0.43 -12.47 24.02
C VAL A 4 -1.73 -13.25 24.19
N ALA A 5 -2.50 -12.90 25.23
CA ALA A 5 -3.83 -13.45 25.48
C ALA A 5 -4.58 -13.53 24.14
N ARG A 6 -4.96 -14.74 23.71
CA ARG A 6 -5.77 -14.90 22.49
C ARG A 6 -7.04 -14.09 22.72
N PRO A 7 -7.24 -12.96 22.04
CA PRO A 7 -8.49 -12.23 22.21
C PRO A 7 -9.60 -13.14 21.68
N MET A 8 -10.75 -13.17 22.35
CA MET A 8 -11.94 -13.89 21.89
C MET A 8 -12.35 -13.46 20.47
N LEU A 9 -11.93 -12.26 20.02
CA LEU A 9 -12.06 -11.77 18.65
C LEU A 9 -10.72 -11.84 17.90
N ARG A 10 -10.70 -12.56 16.78
CA ARG A 10 -9.58 -12.51 15.81
C ARG A 10 -9.81 -11.38 14.81
N VAL A 11 -8.92 -10.39 14.81
CA VAL A 11 -8.87 -9.37 13.75
C VAL A 11 -8.30 -10.01 12.49
N ASN A 12 -9.15 -10.23 11.49
CA ASN A 12 -8.70 -10.78 10.20
C ASN A 12 -8.15 -9.69 9.26
N HIS A 13 -8.63 -8.45 9.40
CA HIS A 13 -8.26 -7.34 8.52
C HIS A 13 -8.04 -6.06 9.34
N LEU A 14 -6.84 -5.49 9.23
CA LEU A 14 -6.47 -4.20 9.78
C LEU A 14 -6.38 -3.14 8.67
N ALA A 15 -7.06 -2.01 8.82
CA ALA A 15 -6.93 -0.86 7.92
C ALA A 15 -6.22 0.30 8.63
N LEU A 16 -5.21 0.88 7.98
CA LEU A 16 -4.36 1.92 8.56
C LEU A 16 -4.35 3.17 7.67
N ILE A 17 -4.53 4.33 8.29
CA ILE A 17 -4.25 5.63 7.67
C ILE A 17 -2.88 6.08 8.19
N ILE A 18 -1.89 6.08 7.30
CA ILE A 18 -0.51 6.42 7.68
C ILE A 18 -0.33 7.93 7.52
N ASP A 19 -0.67 8.67 8.56
CA ASP A 19 -0.51 10.11 8.63
C ASP A 19 0.56 10.49 9.68
N GLY A 20 1.12 11.70 9.56
CA GLY A 20 2.05 12.26 10.52
C GLY A 20 3.51 12.27 10.09
N ASN A 21 3.90 11.61 8.98
CA ASN A 21 5.30 11.54 8.55
C ASN A 21 5.98 12.92 8.42
N ARG A 22 5.30 13.91 7.85
CA ARG A 22 5.82 15.30 7.73
C ARG A 22 5.87 16.02 9.09
N ARG A 23 4.86 15.80 9.95
CA ARG A 23 4.83 16.39 11.31
C ARG A 23 5.98 15.82 12.15
N TYR A 24 6.21 14.52 12.05
CA TYR A 24 7.34 13.83 12.66
C TYR A 24 8.68 14.36 12.12
N ALA A 25 8.82 14.53 10.80
CA ALA A 25 10.03 15.08 10.21
C ALA A 25 10.35 16.49 10.76
N LYS A 26 9.33 17.36 10.83
CA LYS A 26 9.45 18.70 11.41
C LYS A 26 9.85 18.65 12.89
N TYR A 27 9.22 17.78 13.67
CA TYR A 27 9.53 17.63 15.09
C TYR A 27 10.96 17.15 15.34
N MET A 28 11.46 16.25 14.50
CA MET A 28 12.82 15.69 14.59
C MET A 28 13.87 16.53 13.85
N SER A 29 13.49 17.66 13.25
CA SER A 29 14.38 18.51 12.43
C SER A 29 15.09 17.76 11.30
N ILE A 30 14.40 16.81 10.66
CA ILE A 30 14.91 16.03 9.52
C ILE A 30 14.14 16.37 8.24
N LYS A 31 14.65 15.93 7.09
CA LYS A 31 13.98 16.15 5.80
C LYS A 31 12.63 15.40 5.73
N PRO A 32 11.61 15.93 5.03
CA PRO A 32 10.34 15.24 4.84
C PRO A 32 10.49 13.81 4.29
N SER A 33 11.39 13.62 3.31
CA SER A 33 11.70 12.30 2.73
C SER A 33 12.17 11.29 3.79
N GLU A 34 13.01 11.71 4.74
CA GLU A 34 13.47 10.85 5.85
C GLU A 34 12.32 10.48 6.81
N GLY A 35 11.38 11.41 7.05
CA GLY A 35 10.17 11.12 7.82
C GLY A 35 9.28 10.07 7.14
N HIS A 36 9.16 10.14 5.81
CA HIS A 36 8.46 9.13 5.02
C HIS A 36 9.15 7.77 5.06
N MET A 37 10.49 7.73 4.93
CA MET A 37 11.26 6.48 5.05
C MET A 37 11.08 5.81 6.43
N LYS A 38 11.13 6.59 7.51
CA LYS A 38 10.87 6.08 8.87
C LYS A 38 9.44 5.57 9.02
N GLY A 39 8.46 6.26 8.43
CA GLY A 39 7.07 5.80 8.38
C GLY A 39 6.92 4.45 7.67
N PHE A 40 7.66 4.23 6.58
CA PHE A 40 7.68 2.95 5.87
C PHE A 40 8.32 1.83 6.69
N HIS A 41 9.45 2.07 7.36
CA HIS A 41 10.04 1.06 8.25
C HIS A 41 9.07 0.67 9.37
N LYS A 42 8.40 1.66 9.97
CA LYS A 42 7.38 1.41 10.98
C LYS A 42 6.21 0.59 10.44
N LEU A 43 5.80 0.84 9.21
CA LEU A 43 4.77 0.04 8.55
C LEU A 43 5.20 -1.42 8.39
N LEU A 44 6.43 -1.69 7.94
CA LEU A 44 6.93 -3.06 7.80
C LEU A 44 6.92 -3.81 9.15
N GLU A 45 7.34 -3.14 10.23
CA GLU A 45 7.25 -3.69 11.59
C GLU A 45 5.80 -4.02 11.98
N ILE A 46 4.85 -3.12 11.70
CA ILE A 46 3.42 -3.33 11.99
C ILE A 46 2.88 -4.53 11.22
N ILE A 47 3.24 -4.69 9.94
CA ILE A 47 2.79 -5.81 9.12
C ILE A 47 3.37 -7.13 9.64
N GLU A 48 4.66 -7.14 10.01
CA GLU A 48 5.33 -8.31 10.59
C GLU A 48 4.66 -8.72 11.91
N PHE A 49 4.40 -7.77 12.81
CA PHE A 49 3.68 -8.03 14.05
C PHE A 49 2.24 -8.51 13.80
N SER A 50 1.53 -7.90 12.85
CA SER A 50 0.18 -8.31 12.45
C SER A 50 0.15 -9.75 11.95
N SER A 51 1.15 -10.14 11.16
CA SER A 51 1.34 -11.51 10.67
C SER A 51 1.55 -12.50 11.83
N LEU A 52 2.35 -12.14 12.83
CA LEU A 52 2.57 -12.96 14.03
C LEU A 52 1.30 -13.11 14.88
N LEU A 53 0.45 -12.08 14.93
CA LEU A 53 -0.85 -12.13 15.60
C LEU A 53 -1.93 -12.87 14.81
N GLY A 54 -1.63 -13.31 13.58
CA GLY A 54 -2.56 -14.07 12.74
C GLY A 54 -3.52 -13.22 11.91
N VAL A 55 -3.29 -11.91 11.81
CA VAL A 55 -4.01 -11.02 10.89
C VAL A 55 -3.73 -11.46 9.46
N LYS A 56 -4.76 -11.54 8.61
CA LYS A 56 -4.66 -12.02 7.23
C LYS A 56 -4.45 -10.91 6.22
N THR A 57 -4.98 -9.73 6.52
CA THR A 57 -4.94 -8.60 5.60
C THR A 57 -4.61 -7.31 6.34
N VAL A 58 -3.69 -6.53 5.79
CA VAL A 58 -3.45 -5.14 6.16
C VAL A 58 -3.75 -4.29 4.93
N THR A 59 -4.63 -3.31 5.06
CA THR A 59 -4.82 -2.28 4.04
C THR A 59 -4.25 -0.97 4.54
N ILE A 60 -3.41 -0.32 3.75
CA ILE A 60 -2.90 1.01 4.06
C ILE A 60 -3.50 2.03 3.12
N TYR A 61 -3.86 3.19 3.66
CA TYR A 61 -4.07 4.38 2.87
C TYR A 61 -2.73 5.11 2.72
N GLY A 62 -1.99 4.74 1.67
CA GLY A 62 -0.65 5.26 1.42
C GLY A 62 -0.68 6.63 0.75
N PHE A 63 -1.61 6.85 -0.19
CA PHE A 63 -1.67 8.09 -0.97
C PHE A 63 -3.10 8.47 -1.36
N SER A 64 -3.54 9.69 -1.00
CA SER A 64 -4.85 10.20 -1.40
C SER A 64 -4.84 10.80 -2.80
N LEU A 65 -5.97 10.72 -3.53
CA LEU A 65 -6.18 11.50 -4.77
C LEU A 65 -6.18 13.02 -4.51
N GLN A 66 -6.40 13.46 -3.28
CA GLN A 66 -6.35 14.89 -2.94
C GLN A 66 -4.91 15.41 -2.81
N ASN A 67 -3.92 14.50 -2.76
CA ASN A 67 -2.52 14.86 -2.84
C ASN A 67 -2.10 15.31 -4.25
N PHE A 68 -2.98 15.24 -5.26
CA PHE A 68 -2.68 15.76 -6.60
C PHE A 68 -2.69 17.29 -6.71
N ASN A 69 -3.06 18.02 -5.66
CA ASN A 69 -2.75 19.46 -5.53
C ASN A 69 -1.32 19.72 -5.03
N ARG A 70 -0.51 18.68 -4.81
CA ARG A 70 0.92 18.82 -4.48
C ARG A 70 1.75 19.10 -5.73
N THR A 71 2.87 19.77 -5.54
CA THR A 71 3.76 20.16 -6.65
C THR A 71 4.30 18.94 -7.40
N ARG A 72 4.65 19.09 -8.68
CA ARG A 72 5.24 18.00 -9.50
C ARG A 72 6.47 17.35 -8.84
N VAL A 73 7.20 18.13 -8.05
CA VAL A 73 8.36 17.70 -7.25
C VAL A 73 7.95 16.66 -6.22
N GLU A 74 6.90 16.93 -5.44
CA GLU A 74 6.44 16.00 -4.39
C GLU A 74 5.88 14.70 -4.98
N ILE A 75 5.22 14.78 -6.15
CA ILE A 75 4.81 13.58 -6.89
C ILE A 75 6.04 12.77 -7.31
N SER A 76 7.08 13.41 -7.85
CA SER A 76 8.32 12.71 -8.24
C SER A 76 9.03 12.08 -7.06
N GLU A 77 9.09 12.74 -5.91
CA GLU A 77 9.72 12.19 -4.70
C GLU A 77 8.99 10.94 -4.20
N LEU A 78 7.66 10.95 -4.25
CA LEU A 78 6.85 9.79 -3.88
C LEU A 78 7.02 8.62 -4.86
N LEU A 79 7.13 8.92 -6.16
CA LEU A 79 7.38 7.92 -7.17
C LEU A 79 8.77 7.32 -7.03
N ASN A 80 9.79 8.13 -6.76
CA ASN A 80 11.14 7.67 -6.46
C ASN A 80 11.17 6.78 -5.22
N MET A 81 10.40 7.14 -4.18
CA MET A 81 10.28 6.32 -2.98
C MET A 81 9.62 4.97 -3.27
N ILE A 82 8.56 4.94 -4.09
CA ILE A 82 7.95 3.69 -4.53
C ILE A 82 8.98 2.84 -5.28
N VAL A 83 9.72 3.41 -6.23
CA VAL A 83 10.73 2.68 -7.01
C VAL A 83 11.85 2.14 -6.10
N GLU A 84 12.41 2.98 -5.23
CA GLU A 84 13.47 2.61 -4.28
C GLU A 84 13.02 1.51 -3.32
N MET A 85 11.77 1.59 -2.86
CA MET A 85 11.21 0.58 -1.97
C MET A 85 10.84 -0.71 -2.67
N SER A 86 10.67 -0.72 -3.99
CA SER A 86 9.97 -1.81 -4.69
C SER A 86 10.78 -2.54 -5.74
N GLY A 87 12.02 -2.13 -6.00
CA GLY A 87 12.91 -2.82 -6.92
C GLY A 87 13.33 -4.22 -6.45
N GLU A 88 13.91 -5.00 -7.34
CA GLU A 88 14.56 -6.26 -6.97
C GLU A 88 15.73 -5.99 -6.00
N GLY A 89 15.81 -6.74 -4.89
CA GLY A 89 16.78 -6.46 -3.83
C GLY A 89 16.43 -5.27 -2.93
N SER A 90 15.27 -4.64 -3.12
CA SER A 90 14.77 -3.59 -2.23
C SER A 90 14.39 -4.12 -0.84
N GLN A 91 14.17 -3.18 0.08
CA GLN A 91 13.67 -3.51 1.41
C GLN A 91 12.29 -4.18 1.38
N LEU A 92 11.39 -3.79 0.48
CA LEU A 92 10.10 -4.46 0.34
C LEU A 92 10.25 -5.87 -0.22
N ASP A 93 11.12 -6.08 -1.21
CA ASP A 93 11.38 -7.41 -1.78
C ASP A 93 11.94 -8.38 -0.72
N GLY A 94 12.95 -7.95 0.03
CA GLY A 94 13.49 -8.74 1.14
C GLY A 94 12.44 -9.01 2.24
N PHE A 95 11.60 -8.02 2.54
CA PHE A 95 10.51 -8.15 3.50
C PHE A 95 9.44 -9.14 3.04
N THR A 96 8.94 -9.03 1.80
CA THR A 96 7.84 -9.85 1.29
C THR A 96 8.25 -11.31 1.22
N LYS A 97 9.48 -11.61 0.79
CA LYS A 97 10.05 -12.96 0.82
C LYS A 97 10.16 -13.52 2.24
N ARG A 98 10.72 -12.74 3.18
CA ARG A 98 10.89 -13.14 4.59
C ARG A 98 9.56 -13.45 5.28
N VAL A 99 8.59 -12.55 5.14
CA VAL A 99 7.29 -12.64 5.84
C VAL A 99 6.26 -13.42 5.01
N ARG A 100 6.58 -13.82 3.77
CA ARG A 100 5.61 -14.39 2.81
C ARG A 100 4.39 -13.49 2.68
N CYS A 101 4.64 -12.20 2.45
CA CYS A 101 3.62 -11.15 2.33
C CYS A 101 3.27 -10.88 0.88
N ARG A 102 2.01 -11.14 0.49
CA ARG A 102 1.48 -10.75 -0.82
C ARG A 102 1.18 -9.28 -0.87
N VAL A 103 1.57 -8.59 -1.94
CA VAL A 103 1.31 -7.16 -2.12
C VAL A 103 0.28 -6.94 -3.23
N ARG A 104 -0.65 -6.02 -3.02
CA ARG A 104 -1.64 -5.60 -4.01
C ARG A 104 -1.75 -4.08 -4.00
N PHE A 105 -1.85 -3.46 -5.17
CA PHE A 105 -2.09 -2.02 -5.28
C PHE A 105 -3.56 -1.75 -5.63
N CYS A 106 -4.17 -0.81 -4.93
CA CYS A 106 -5.57 -0.41 -5.09
C CYS A 106 -5.66 1.08 -5.39
N GLY A 107 -6.29 1.46 -6.51
CA GLY A 107 -6.47 2.85 -6.90
C GLY A 107 -6.45 3.05 -8.40
N ASP A 108 -6.47 4.32 -8.81
CA ASP A 108 -6.26 4.69 -10.21
C ASP A 108 -4.76 4.96 -10.43
N PHE A 109 -4.16 4.28 -11.40
CA PHE A 109 -2.75 4.44 -11.77
C PHE A 109 -2.59 4.88 -13.23
N SER A 110 -3.68 5.26 -13.89
CA SER A 110 -3.70 5.65 -15.31
C SER A 110 -2.84 6.87 -15.61
N PHE A 111 -2.69 7.80 -14.66
CA PHE A 111 -1.86 8.99 -14.78
C PHE A 111 -0.37 8.73 -14.50
N LEU A 112 0.01 7.55 -13.99
CA LEU A 112 1.41 7.22 -13.75
C LEU A 112 2.14 6.89 -15.05
N GLY A 113 3.44 7.16 -15.10
CA GLY A 113 4.29 6.72 -16.20
C GLY A 113 4.29 5.20 -16.36
N LYS A 114 4.52 4.72 -17.59
CA LYS A 114 4.52 3.28 -17.92
C LYS A 114 5.50 2.50 -17.04
N ASP A 115 6.67 3.05 -16.77
CA ASP A 115 7.72 2.39 -15.99
C ASP A 115 7.29 2.10 -14.55
N ILE A 116 6.65 3.08 -13.91
CA ILE A 116 6.13 2.91 -12.54
C ILE A 116 5.02 1.87 -12.52
N ARG A 117 4.09 1.91 -13.48
CA ARG A 117 3.04 0.88 -13.58
C ARG A 117 3.62 -0.52 -13.72
N ASN A 118 4.66 -0.68 -14.54
CA ASN A 118 5.33 -1.96 -14.71
C ASN A 118 5.97 -2.45 -13.40
N ILE A 119 6.58 -1.55 -12.63
CA ILE A 119 7.14 -1.88 -11.31
C ILE A 119 6.02 -2.33 -10.36
N LEU A 120 4.92 -1.59 -10.26
CA LEU A 120 3.77 -1.95 -9.41
C LEU A 120 3.18 -3.32 -9.78
N ASN A 121 3.05 -3.60 -11.07
CA ASN A 121 2.56 -4.88 -11.58
C ASN A 121 3.53 -6.01 -11.24
N LYS A 122 4.83 -5.82 -11.51
CA LYS A 122 5.86 -6.82 -11.22
C LYS A 122 5.87 -7.24 -9.75
N ILE A 123 5.80 -6.30 -8.80
CA ILE A 123 5.72 -6.64 -7.36
C ILE A 123 4.47 -7.48 -7.06
N SER A 124 3.33 -7.11 -7.65
CA SER A 124 2.05 -7.81 -7.40
C SER A 124 2.10 -9.24 -7.95
N GLU A 125 2.78 -9.44 -9.08
CA GLU A 125 3.02 -10.74 -9.72
C GLU A 125 4.03 -11.57 -8.90
N ASP A 126 5.19 -11.00 -8.57
CA ASP A 126 6.28 -11.67 -7.84
C ASP A 126 5.84 -12.14 -6.44
N THR A 127 4.88 -11.44 -5.83
CA THR A 127 4.36 -11.78 -4.50
C THR A 127 3.02 -12.51 -4.52
N SER A 128 2.49 -12.86 -5.70
CA SER A 128 1.13 -13.39 -5.88
C SER A 128 0.89 -14.73 -5.18
N GLU A 129 1.91 -15.59 -5.13
CA GLU A 129 1.90 -16.91 -4.50
C GLU A 129 2.09 -16.86 -2.97
N PHE A 130 2.43 -15.69 -2.41
CA PHE A 130 2.59 -15.55 -0.98
C PHE A 130 1.22 -15.53 -0.27
N ASN A 131 1.11 -16.22 0.87
CA ASN A 131 -0.19 -16.50 1.49
C ASN A 131 -0.24 -16.29 3.00
N LYS A 132 0.85 -15.83 3.63
CA LYS A 132 0.89 -15.64 5.09
C LYS A 132 0.11 -14.39 5.52
N ILE A 133 0.27 -13.31 4.78
CA ILE A 133 -0.45 -12.04 4.97
C ILE A 133 -0.58 -11.30 3.63
N THR A 134 -1.65 -10.53 3.44
CA THR A 134 -1.83 -9.66 2.27
C THR A 134 -1.72 -8.19 2.69
N LEU A 135 -0.86 -7.44 2.02
CA LEU A 135 -0.77 -5.99 2.09
C LEU A 135 -1.47 -5.36 0.89
N ASN A 136 -2.58 -4.65 1.14
CA ASN A 136 -3.22 -3.81 0.13
C ASN A 136 -2.74 -2.36 0.30
N ILE A 137 -2.14 -1.81 -0.74
CA ILE A 137 -1.66 -0.43 -0.77
C ILE A 137 -2.65 0.41 -1.57
N CYS A 138 -3.48 1.18 -0.86
CA CYS A 138 -4.36 2.15 -1.48
C CYS A 138 -3.57 3.41 -1.81
N ALA A 139 -3.34 3.64 -3.10
CA ALA A 139 -2.60 4.78 -3.61
C ALA A 139 -3.40 5.44 -4.72
N SER A 140 -3.48 6.78 -4.69
CA SER A 140 -4.39 7.51 -5.58
C SER A 140 -5.81 6.94 -5.47
N TYR A 141 -6.20 6.74 -4.22
CA TYR A 141 -7.46 6.14 -3.85
C TYR A 141 -8.41 7.20 -3.28
N GLY A 142 -9.65 7.14 -3.72
CA GLY A 142 -10.77 7.85 -3.14
C GLY A 142 -11.98 6.94 -3.13
N ALA A 143 -12.57 6.70 -1.96
CA ALA A 143 -13.68 5.77 -1.80
C ALA A 143 -14.85 6.07 -2.76
N ARG A 144 -15.17 7.36 -2.94
CA ARG A 144 -16.20 7.80 -3.91
C ARG A 144 -15.85 7.43 -5.35
N ASN A 145 -14.59 7.62 -5.76
CA ASN A 145 -14.11 7.27 -7.09
C ASN A 145 -14.12 5.77 -7.30
N GLU A 146 -13.74 4.97 -6.30
CA GLU A 146 -13.79 3.51 -6.38
C GLU A 146 -15.23 3.02 -6.56
N ILE A 147 -16.17 3.51 -5.74
CA ILE A 147 -17.59 3.16 -5.86
C ILE A 147 -18.12 3.55 -7.25
N ALA A 148 -17.83 4.77 -7.72
CA ALA A 148 -18.26 5.22 -9.04
C ALA A 148 -17.66 4.35 -10.17
N ASN A 149 -16.38 3.98 -10.08
CA ASN A 149 -15.72 3.11 -11.06
C ASN A 149 -16.29 1.69 -11.04
N ALA A 150 -16.61 1.15 -9.86
CA ALA A 150 -17.26 -0.14 -9.74
C ALA A 150 -18.63 -0.14 -10.44
N LEU A 151 -19.46 0.89 -10.17
CA LEU A 151 -20.77 1.06 -10.81
C LEU A 151 -20.67 1.18 -12.34
N LYS A 152 -19.70 1.97 -12.84
CA LYS A 152 -19.43 2.08 -14.29
C LYS A 152 -19.06 0.73 -14.90
N LYS A 153 -18.14 -0.01 -14.29
CA LYS A 153 -17.72 -1.34 -14.78
C LYS A 153 -18.90 -2.31 -14.85
N THR A 154 -19.71 -2.40 -13.81
CA THR A 154 -20.88 -3.28 -13.79
C THR A 154 -21.91 -2.88 -14.86
N SER A 155 -22.11 -1.58 -15.08
CA SER A 155 -23.05 -1.07 -16.10
C SER A 155 -22.56 -1.38 -17.52
N SER A 156 -21.27 -1.19 -17.80
CA SER A 156 -20.68 -1.55 -19.10
C SER A 156 -20.72 -3.06 -19.37
N THR A 157 -20.60 -3.89 -18.33
CA THR A 157 -20.69 -5.36 -18.46
C THR A 157 -22.12 -5.84 -18.72
N ARG A 158 -23.16 -5.11 -18.30
CA ARG A 158 -24.57 -5.48 -18.52
C ARG A 158 -25.14 -5.03 -19.87
N LEU A 159 -24.62 -3.97 -20.48
CA LEU A 159 -25.13 -3.43 -21.74
C LEU A 159 -24.69 -4.21 -23.00
N PHE A 160 -23.81 -5.22 -22.88
CA PHE A 160 -23.27 -6.00 -23.99
C PHE A 160 -23.50 -7.51 -23.90
N ARG A 161 -24.53 -7.97 -23.18
CA ARG A 161 -25.04 -9.33 -23.39
C ARG A 161 -26.22 -9.27 -24.37
N PRO A 162 -26.03 -9.53 -25.68
CA PRO A 162 -27.17 -9.81 -26.54
C PRO A 162 -27.89 -11.08 -26.01
N PRO A 163 -29.20 -11.21 -26.26
CA PRO A 163 -30.00 -12.35 -25.82
C PRO A 163 -29.49 -13.68 -26.34
#